data_AF-A0A948SGU9-F1
#
_entry.id   AF-A0A948SGU9-F1
#
_cell.length_a   1.000
_cell.length_b   1.000
_cell.length_c   1.000
_cell.angle_alpha   90.00
_cell.angle_beta   90.00
_cell.angle_gamma   90.00
#
_symmetry.space_group_name_H-M   'P 1'
#
loop_
_entity.id
_entity.type
_entity.pdbx_description
1 polymer ?
#
loop_
_entity_poly.entity_id
_entity_poly.type
_entity_poly.pdbx_seq_one_letter_code
_entity_poly.pdbx_strand_id
1 'polypeptide(L)'
;MFEPTMTPARRRTRIALVAVIAAAGLAVGAILVSAAQGMTVSEPAFRCSAGRVVVTASVDPGRVKAKRWAVRTTVSQEGRRISTVARSLRRPPGSVRQVLPPGSAALLPGCTLARGQRLAVTVRALSRDGRTVRESATGERGPEGDAPAAPPVPEGLPGNTGPGPGSGGTGSAGPGSSSAPAARATRSVPLGAVPAPVTEASGLAASRSNPGTVWTHNDSGGAASLYALDSTGSIRATLNLTGATNRDWEDMARGPGPAGGPDWLYAGDIGDNGASRASIRVYRVAEPDLSGVPAGGAVASGAVGSVNLTYPDGARDAEALIVDPQSADLFIITKREARSRVYRARAPSFGSETVTLEFLGELDNTFVTAADACPDGRTVLVRSYLGLEAYGGSSVASALRSSPSPRLVEAEPQGETVAAAPDCEGYYTLSEGLSQPLIRYLP
;
A
#
# COMPACT_ATOMS: atom_id res chain seq x y z
N MET A 1 -20.10 2.42 62.08
CA MET A 1 -19.08 2.65 61.05
C MET A 1 -18.19 1.43 60.96
N PHE A 2 -18.41 0.60 59.94
CA PHE A 2 -17.52 -0.47 59.51
C PHE A 2 -17.73 -0.60 58.00
N GLU A 3 -16.69 -0.28 57.22
CA GLU A 3 -16.66 -0.51 55.77
C GLU A 3 -16.49 -2.02 55.50
N PRO A 4 -17.18 -2.59 54.50
CA PRO A 4 -16.77 -3.86 53.93
C PRO A 4 -15.79 -3.61 52.78
N THR A 5 -14.58 -4.14 52.94
CA THR A 5 -13.61 -4.38 51.87
C THR A 5 -14.24 -5.23 50.75
N MET A 6 -14.42 -4.64 49.56
CA MET A 6 -14.71 -5.41 48.35
C MET A 6 -13.41 -5.95 47.73
N THR A 7 -13.23 -7.27 47.80
CA THR A 7 -12.25 -8.01 47.02
C THR A 7 -12.47 -7.78 45.52
N PRO A 8 -11.45 -7.47 44.71
CA PRO A 8 -11.65 -7.35 43.27
C PRO A 8 -12.01 -8.73 42.72
N ALA A 9 -13.24 -8.86 42.23
CA ALA A 9 -13.68 -10.02 41.48
C ALA A 9 -12.68 -10.26 40.35
N ARG A 10 -12.03 -11.43 40.34
CA ARG A 10 -11.22 -11.89 39.21
C ARG A 10 -12.10 -11.93 37.97
N ARG A 11 -12.18 -10.84 37.22
CA ARG A 11 -12.81 -10.81 35.90
C ARG A 11 -12.03 -11.78 35.03
N ARG A 12 -12.67 -12.87 34.65
CA ARG A 12 -12.15 -13.78 33.63
C ARG A 12 -12.28 -13.04 32.30
N THR A 13 -11.20 -12.39 31.86
CA THR A 13 -11.13 -11.82 30.52
C THR A 13 -11.22 -12.96 29.52
N ARG A 14 -12.28 -12.94 28.73
CA ARG A 14 -12.58 -13.92 27.69
C ARG A 14 -12.37 -13.21 26.36
N ILE A 15 -11.49 -13.75 25.53
CA ILE A 15 -11.00 -13.11 24.31
C ILE A 15 -11.54 -13.92 23.13
N ALA A 16 -12.10 -13.23 22.13
CA ALA A 16 -12.71 -13.82 20.95
C ALA A 16 -11.97 -13.34 19.70
N LEU A 17 -11.38 -14.27 18.95
CA LEU A 17 -10.89 -14.01 17.60
C LEU A 17 -12.06 -14.15 16.63
N VAL A 18 -12.34 -13.18 15.75
CA VAL A 18 -13.42 -13.32 14.75
C VAL A 18 -12.81 -13.39 13.36
N ALA A 19 -13.00 -14.51 12.67
CA ALA A 19 -12.76 -14.66 11.23
C ALA A 19 -14.07 -14.39 10.46
N VAL A 20 -14.15 -13.40 9.55
CA VAL A 20 -15.34 -13.21 8.68
C VAL A 20 -14.96 -13.46 7.22
N ILE A 21 -15.63 -14.42 6.59
CA ILE A 21 -15.49 -14.70 5.16
C ILE A 21 -16.66 -14.05 4.42
N ALA A 22 -16.41 -13.34 3.32
CA ALA A 22 -17.43 -12.95 2.35
C ALA A 22 -17.20 -13.74 1.05
N ALA A 23 -18.13 -14.60 0.65
CA ALA A 23 -18.13 -15.18 -0.68
C ALA A 23 -19.11 -14.39 -1.55
N ALA A 24 -18.61 -13.61 -2.51
CA ALA A 24 -19.40 -13.12 -3.63
C ALA A 24 -18.83 -13.81 -4.87
N GLY A 25 -19.69 -14.39 -5.72
CA GLY A 25 -19.37 -15.05 -7.00
C GLY A 25 -17.92 -15.53 -7.22
N LEU A 26 -17.69 -16.85 -7.30
CA LEU A 26 -16.42 -17.51 -7.68
C LEU A 26 -15.15 -17.18 -6.85
N ALA A 27 -15.15 -16.18 -5.97
CA ALA A 27 -13.98 -15.74 -5.20
C ALA A 27 -14.24 -15.69 -3.67
N VAL A 28 -13.22 -16.03 -2.88
CA VAL A 28 -13.21 -15.78 -1.43
C VAL A 28 -12.75 -14.33 -1.22
N GLY A 29 -13.68 -13.43 -0.89
CA GLY A 29 -13.51 -11.98 -1.04
C GLY A 29 -13.08 -11.18 0.20
N ALA A 30 -12.82 -11.80 1.35
CA ALA A 30 -12.13 -11.19 2.49
C ALA A 30 -12.01 -12.19 3.65
N ILE A 31 -10.96 -12.08 4.47
CA ILE A 31 -10.90 -12.72 5.79
C ILE A 31 -10.56 -11.64 6.83
N LEU A 32 -11.57 -11.20 7.59
CA LEU A 32 -11.36 -10.31 8.73
C LEU A 32 -10.77 -11.10 9.89
N VAL A 33 -9.66 -10.68 10.50
CA VAL A 33 -9.17 -11.25 11.76
C VAL A 33 -9.26 -10.18 12.85
N SER A 34 -10.19 -10.33 13.80
CA SER A 34 -10.30 -9.38 14.93
C SER A 34 -9.52 -9.86 16.15
N ALA A 35 -8.61 -9.03 16.69
CA ALA A 35 -7.94 -9.27 17.96
C ALA A 35 -8.38 -8.27 19.05
N ALA A 36 -8.16 -8.59 20.33
CA ALA A 36 -8.44 -7.66 21.42
C ALA A 36 -7.35 -6.57 21.53
N GLN A 37 -7.71 -5.43 22.10
CA GLN A 37 -6.82 -4.29 22.29
C GLN A 37 -5.53 -4.70 23.03
N GLY A 38 -4.36 -4.37 22.46
CA GLY A 38 -3.04 -4.74 23.00
C GLY A 38 -2.47 -6.07 22.51
N MET A 39 -3.06 -6.66 21.46
CA MET A 39 -2.52 -7.81 20.74
C MET A 39 -2.03 -7.40 19.36
N THR A 40 -0.97 -8.04 18.88
CA THR A 40 -0.53 -7.92 17.49
C THR A 40 -0.89 -9.18 16.71
N VAL A 41 -1.34 -9.01 15.47
CA VAL A 41 -1.64 -10.10 14.54
C VAL A 41 -0.56 -10.05 13.48
N SER A 42 0.11 -11.17 13.21
CA SER A 42 1.03 -11.26 12.09
C SER A 42 0.27 -11.09 10.78
N GLU A 43 0.97 -10.73 9.72
CA GLU A 43 0.41 -10.80 8.39
C GLU A 43 -0.14 -12.23 8.12
N PRO A 44 -1.35 -12.34 7.54
CA PRO A 44 -1.96 -13.63 7.26
C PRO A 44 -1.30 -14.28 6.04
N ALA A 45 -0.82 -15.51 6.21
CA ALA A 45 -0.34 -16.34 5.12
C ALA A 45 -1.48 -17.21 4.54
N PHE A 46 -1.60 -17.24 3.21
CA PHE A 46 -2.60 -18.01 2.49
C PHE A 46 -1.97 -19.23 1.81
N ARG A 47 -2.63 -20.40 1.88
CA ARG A 47 -2.27 -21.58 1.08
C ARG A 47 -3.52 -22.23 0.49
N CYS A 48 -3.54 -22.41 -0.83
CA CYS A 48 -4.57 -23.19 -1.52
C CYS A 48 -4.02 -24.58 -1.91
N SER A 49 -4.75 -25.65 -1.58
CA SER A 49 -4.42 -27.03 -1.97
C SER A 49 -5.70 -27.85 -2.11
N ALA A 50 -5.93 -28.48 -3.28
CA ALA A 50 -7.03 -29.42 -3.52
C ALA A 50 -8.42 -28.93 -3.07
N GLY A 51 -8.82 -27.72 -3.49
CA GLY A 51 -10.12 -27.13 -3.15
C GLY A 51 -10.24 -26.63 -1.70
N ARG A 52 -9.13 -26.58 -0.96
CA ARG A 52 -9.06 -26.09 0.42
C ARG A 52 -8.23 -24.80 0.49
N VAL A 53 -8.79 -23.77 1.12
CA VAL A 53 -8.10 -22.53 1.46
C VAL A 53 -7.71 -22.57 2.93
N VAL A 54 -6.42 -22.55 3.23
CA VAL A 54 -5.87 -22.47 4.59
C VAL A 54 -5.33 -21.08 4.81
N VAL A 55 -5.77 -20.45 5.90
CA VAL A 55 -5.31 -19.11 6.30
C VAL A 55 -4.64 -19.20 7.64
N THR A 56 -3.37 -18.83 7.69
CA THR A 56 -2.55 -18.91 8.90
C THR A 56 -2.21 -17.49 9.32
N ALA A 57 -2.67 -17.08 10.50
CA ALA A 57 -2.25 -15.83 11.13
C ALA A 57 -1.80 -16.16 12.55
N SER A 58 -0.67 -15.61 12.96
CA SER A 58 -0.18 -15.72 14.33
C SER A 58 -0.71 -14.52 15.13
N VAL A 59 -1.04 -14.73 16.40
CA VAL A 59 -1.48 -13.65 17.28
C VAL A 59 -0.54 -13.63 18.48
N ASP A 60 0.18 -12.53 18.68
CA ASP A 60 0.93 -12.31 19.91
C ASP A 60 0.01 -11.65 20.93
N PRO A 61 -0.29 -12.32 22.06
CA PRO A 61 -1.14 -11.76 23.10
C PRO A 61 -0.50 -10.61 23.89
N GLY A 62 0.77 -10.27 23.65
CA GLY A 62 1.48 -9.21 24.36
C GLY A 62 1.51 -9.43 25.88
N ARG A 63 1.09 -8.43 26.67
CA ARG A 63 1.01 -8.50 28.14
C ARG A 63 -0.30 -9.09 28.68
N VAL A 64 -1.24 -9.53 27.82
CA VAL A 64 -2.57 -9.98 28.23
C VAL A 64 -2.55 -11.41 28.79
N LYS A 65 -2.73 -11.57 30.11
CA LYS A 65 -2.84 -12.88 30.78
C LYS A 65 -4.29 -13.41 30.70
N ALA A 66 -4.59 -14.31 29.75
CA ALA A 66 -5.87 -15.02 29.70
C ALA A 66 -5.73 -16.53 29.96
N LYS A 67 -6.57 -17.08 30.85
CA LYS A 67 -6.59 -18.52 31.18
C LYS A 67 -7.36 -19.39 30.17
N ARG A 68 -8.16 -18.79 29.29
CA ARG A 68 -8.92 -19.47 28.22
C ARG A 68 -9.10 -18.53 27.03
N TRP A 69 -8.84 -19.07 25.84
CA TRP A 69 -8.99 -18.40 24.55
C TRP A 69 -10.19 -19.00 23.81
N ALA A 70 -10.91 -18.19 23.03
CA ALA A 70 -11.93 -18.66 22.10
C ALA A 70 -11.67 -18.05 20.72
N VAL A 71 -11.72 -18.87 19.68
CA VAL A 71 -11.76 -18.43 18.29
C VAL A 71 -13.18 -18.64 17.79
N ARG A 72 -13.71 -17.65 17.07
CA ARG A 72 -15.04 -17.67 16.45
C ARG A 72 -14.85 -17.45 14.96
N THR A 73 -15.17 -18.46 14.16
CA THR A 73 -15.18 -18.32 12.71
C THR A 73 -16.61 -18.10 12.24
N THR A 74 -16.82 -17.01 11.50
CA THR A 74 -18.09 -16.62 10.90
C THR A 74 -17.94 -16.61 9.38
N VAL A 75 -18.78 -17.34 8.67
CA VAL A 75 -18.81 -17.33 7.20
C VAL A 75 -20.08 -16.60 6.78
N SER A 76 -19.97 -15.59 5.92
CA SER A 76 -21.07 -14.80 5.38
C SER A 76 -20.98 -14.67 3.86
N GLN A 77 -22.13 -14.40 3.22
CA GLN A 77 -22.25 -14.12 1.80
C GLN A 77 -23.24 -12.99 1.66
N GLU A 78 -22.86 -11.91 0.97
CA GLU A 78 -23.73 -10.75 0.70
C GLU A 78 -24.46 -10.23 1.96
N GLY A 79 -23.72 -10.09 3.07
CA GLY A 79 -24.28 -9.61 4.34
C GLY A 79 -25.18 -10.61 5.09
N ARG A 80 -25.49 -11.79 4.53
CA ARG A 80 -26.19 -12.89 5.21
C ARG A 80 -25.21 -13.90 5.81
N ARG A 81 -25.46 -14.28 7.06
CA ARG A 81 -24.62 -15.20 7.85
C ARG A 81 -24.93 -16.65 7.46
N ILE A 82 -23.96 -17.35 6.88
CA ILE A 82 -24.11 -18.74 6.38
C ILE A 82 -23.89 -19.76 7.49
N SER A 83 -22.84 -19.58 8.31
CA SER A 83 -22.56 -20.51 9.42
C SER A 83 -21.80 -19.84 10.58
N THR A 84 -21.85 -20.46 11.75
CA THR A 84 -21.03 -20.07 12.89
C THR A 84 -20.63 -21.30 13.66
N VAL A 85 -19.32 -21.53 13.70
CA VAL A 85 -18.75 -22.49 14.64
C VAL A 85 -18.16 -21.65 15.77
N ALA A 86 -18.75 -21.78 16.96
CA ALA A 86 -18.26 -21.13 18.16
C ALA A 86 -18.36 -22.13 19.30
N ARG A 87 -17.22 -22.53 19.88
CA ARG A 87 -17.26 -23.23 21.16
C ARG A 87 -17.16 -22.20 22.29
N SER A 88 -18.34 -21.71 22.69
CA SER A 88 -18.63 -20.80 23.80
C SER A 88 -17.93 -19.43 23.73
N LEU A 89 -18.72 -18.35 23.70
CA LEU A 89 -18.80 -17.33 24.75
C LEU A 89 -19.61 -16.08 24.35
N ARG A 90 -20.27 -15.46 25.35
CA ARG A 90 -20.97 -14.17 25.25
C ARG A 90 -19.96 -13.02 25.13
N ARG A 91 -20.35 -12.01 24.34
CA ARG A 91 -19.58 -10.82 23.96
C ARG A 91 -19.17 -9.99 25.20
N PRO A 92 -17.89 -9.63 25.39
CA PRO A 92 -17.51 -8.65 26.40
C PRO A 92 -17.78 -7.21 25.90
N PRO A 93 -18.15 -6.27 26.79
CA PRO A 93 -18.27 -4.86 26.44
C PRO A 93 -16.88 -4.26 26.18
N GLY A 94 -16.74 -3.45 25.12
CA GLY A 94 -15.50 -2.71 24.78
C GLY A 94 -14.64 -3.32 23.67
N SER A 95 -15.12 -4.30 22.90
CA SER A 95 -14.42 -4.80 21.71
C SER A 95 -14.38 -3.74 20.59
N VAL A 96 -13.19 -3.28 20.21
CA VAL A 96 -12.99 -2.43 19.03
C VAL A 96 -13.18 -3.28 17.77
N ARG A 97 -14.00 -2.79 16.83
CA ARG A 97 -14.23 -3.41 15.52
C ARG A 97 -13.33 -2.69 14.52
N GLN A 98 -12.23 -3.30 14.11
CA GLN A 98 -11.53 -2.83 12.91
C GLN A 98 -12.30 -3.40 11.72
N VAL A 99 -12.96 -2.53 10.96
CA VAL A 99 -13.71 -2.86 9.75
C VAL A 99 -12.81 -2.47 8.59
N LEU A 100 -12.29 -3.46 7.86
CA LEU A 100 -11.71 -3.20 6.55
C LEU A 100 -12.85 -2.78 5.61
N PRO A 101 -12.72 -1.67 4.85
CA PRO A 101 -13.78 -1.20 3.96
C PRO A 101 -14.06 -2.23 2.85
N PRO A 102 -15.30 -2.29 2.33
CA PRO A 102 -15.64 -3.16 1.22
C PRO A 102 -15.05 -2.59 -0.07
N GLY A 103 -13.81 -2.97 -0.38
CA GLY A 103 -13.09 -2.44 -1.54
C GLY A 103 -11.81 -3.20 -1.85
N SER A 104 -11.81 -4.54 -1.74
CA SER A 104 -10.64 -5.36 -2.08
C SER A 104 -11.04 -6.77 -2.51
N ALA A 105 -11.92 -6.87 -3.50
CA ALA A 105 -12.18 -8.13 -4.19
C ALA A 105 -11.16 -8.30 -5.34
N ALA A 106 -9.88 -8.44 -5.01
CA ALA A 106 -8.90 -8.99 -5.93
C ALA A 106 -8.98 -10.52 -5.82
N LEU A 107 -9.40 -11.16 -6.91
CA LEU A 107 -9.41 -12.61 -7.09
C LEU A 107 -8.00 -13.15 -6.85
N LEU A 108 -7.79 -13.99 -5.83
CA LEU A 108 -6.61 -14.84 -5.75
C LEU A 108 -6.61 -15.77 -6.98
N PRO A 109 -5.64 -15.69 -7.91
CA PRO A 109 -5.59 -16.58 -9.06
C PRO A 109 -5.42 -18.03 -8.59
N GLY A 110 -6.34 -18.91 -8.99
CA GLY A 110 -6.30 -20.35 -8.69
C GLY A 110 -7.17 -20.84 -7.52
N CYS A 111 -7.92 -19.97 -6.85
CA CYS A 111 -8.85 -20.39 -5.78
C CYS A 111 -10.32 -20.15 -6.18
N THR A 112 -10.77 -20.79 -7.28
CA THR A 112 -12.18 -20.86 -7.67
C THR A 112 -12.88 -22.04 -6.99
N LEU A 113 -13.93 -21.76 -6.20
CA LEU A 113 -14.78 -22.80 -5.61
C LEU A 113 -15.88 -23.19 -6.61
N ALA A 114 -15.85 -24.44 -7.09
CA ALA A 114 -16.92 -25.00 -7.90
C ALA A 114 -18.17 -25.31 -7.06
N ARG A 115 -19.33 -25.39 -7.70
CA ARG A 115 -20.62 -25.74 -7.06
C ARG A 115 -20.49 -27.10 -6.33
N GLY A 116 -20.81 -27.14 -5.04
CA GLY A 116 -20.70 -28.34 -4.19
C GLY A 116 -19.35 -28.56 -3.50
N GLN A 117 -18.34 -27.71 -3.71
CA GLN A 117 -17.06 -27.79 -2.99
C GLN A 117 -17.13 -27.20 -1.57
N ARG A 118 -16.45 -27.84 -0.63
CA ARG A 118 -16.36 -27.45 0.79
C ARG A 118 -15.19 -26.51 1.02
N LEU A 119 -15.46 -25.30 1.49
CA LEU A 119 -14.43 -24.40 2.00
C LEU A 119 -14.10 -24.80 3.44
N ALA A 120 -12.85 -25.21 3.70
CA ALA A 120 -12.38 -25.55 5.04
C ALA A 120 -11.30 -24.59 5.53
N VAL A 121 -11.69 -23.61 6.35
CA VAL A 121 -10.79 -22.61 6.94
C VAL A 121 -10.22 -23.14 8.25
N THR A 122 -8.90 -23.11 8.37
CA THR A 122 -8.18 -23.57 9.57
C THR A 122 -7.40 -22.40 10.15
N VAL A 123 -7.79 -21.91 11.32
CA VAL A 123 -7.06 -20.84 12.03
C VAL A 123 -6.14 -21.48 13.07
N ARG A 124 -4.87 -21.06 13.12
CA ARG A 124 -3.92 -21.51 14.13
C ARG A 124 -3.56 -20.36 15.04
N ALA A 125 -3.89 -20.47 16.33
CA ALA A 125 -3.39 -19.54 17.34
C ALA A 125 -2.20 -20.18 18.07
N LEU A 126 -1.10 -19.44 18.18
CA LEU A 126 0.08 -19.86 18.94
C LEU A 126 0.02 -19.19 20.33
N SER A 127 0.05 -20.00 21.38
CA SER A 127 0.21 -19.45 22.74
C SER A 127 1.69 -19.21 23.05
N ARG A 128 1.96 -18.29 23.97
CA ARG A 128 3.32 -17.90 24.38
C ARG A 128 4.14 -19.06 25.00
N ASP A 129 3.47 -20.13 25.41
CA ASP A 129 4.03 -21.41 25.87
C ASP A 129 4.21 -22.47 24.75
N GLY A 130 4.19 -22.06 23.48
CA GLY A 130 4.51 -22.91 22.33
C GLY A 130 3.42 -23.93 21.96
N ARG A 131 2.24 -23.87 22.60
CA ARG A 131 1.13 -24.78 22.30
C ARG A 131 0.29 -24.22 21.16
N THR A 132 0.12 -25.00 20.10
CA THR A 132 -0.73 -24.65 18.96
C THR A 132 -2.18 -25.02 19.28
N VAL A 133 -3.09 -24.05 19.25
CA VAL A 133 -4.52 -24.33 19.20
C VAL A 133 -4.94 -24.30 17.72
N ARG A 134 -5.35 -25.46 17.19
CA ARG A 134 -5.91 -25.58 15.84
C ARG A 134 -7.43 -25.56 15.90
N GLU A 135 -8.07 -24.68 15.16
CA GLU A 135 -9.53 -24.71 14.97
C GLU A 135 -9.85 -24.74 13.48
N SER A 136 -10.80 -25.61 13.10
CA SER A 136 -11.21 -25.83 11.71
C SER A 136 -12.70 -25.54 11.58
N ALA A 137 -13.10 -24.76 10.58
CA ALA A 137 -14.48 -24.52 10.22
C ALA A 137 -14.70 -24.88 8.75
N THR A 138 -15.84 -25.51 8.44
CA THR A 138 -16.21 -25.92 7.08
C THR A 138 -17.52 -25.23 6.67
N GLY A 139 -17.59 -24.69 5.44
CA GLY A 139 -18.82 -24.15 4.84
C GLY A 139 -18.99 -24.63 3.40
N GLU A 140 -20.23 -24.70 2.92
CA GLU A 140 -20.60 -25.08 1.55
C GLU A 140 -21.32 -23.93 0.84
N ARG A 141 -21.15 -23.81 -0.48
CA ARG A 141 -21.87 -22.81 -1.30
C ARG A 141 -23.35 -23.21 -1.43
N GLY A 142 -24.26 -22.39 -0.92
CA GLY A 142 -25.71 -22.58 -1.05
C GLY A 142 -26.25 -22.22 -2.45
N PRO A 143 -27.50 -22.59 -2.79
CA PRO A 143 -28.13 -22.19 -4.04
C PRO A 143 -28.38 -20.66 -4.07
N GLU A 144 -28.25 -20.06 -5.26
CA GLU A 144 -28.56 -18.64 -5.49
C GLU A 144 -30.03 -18.34 -5.17
N GLY A 145 -30.28 -17.29 -4.39
CA GLY A 145 -31.62 -16.72 -4.23
C GLY A 145 -31.72 -15.47 -5.10
N ASP A 146 -32.80 -15.35 -5.86
CA ASP A 146 -33.03 -14.24 -6.77
C ASP A 146 -32.93 -12.87 -6.06
N ALA A 147 -32.23 -11.94 -6.70
CA ALA A 147 -32.09 -10.57 -6.24
C ALA A 147 -33.46 -9.84 -6.23
N PRO A 148 -33.76 -8.97 -5.25
CA PRO A 148 -34.99 -8.20 -5.28
C PRO A 148 -34.93 -7.13 -6.38
N ALA A 149 -36.00 -7.03 -7.17
CA ALA A 149 -36.16 -6.04 -8.24
C ALA A 149 -36.18 -4.60 -7.71
N ALA A 150 -35.60 -3.68 -8.47
CA ALA A 150 -35.60 -2.24 -8.19
C ALA A 150 -37.00 -1.62 -8.28
N PRO A 151 -37.33 -0.58 -7.48
CA PRO A 151 -38.61 0.11 -7.57
C PRO A 151 -38.68 1.04 -8.81
N PRO A 152 -39.88 1.27 -9.39
CA PRO A 152 -40.04 2.09 -10.58
C PRO A 152 -39.99 3.60 -10.27
N VAL A 153 -39.48 4.37 -11.24
CA VAL A 153 -39.42 5.84 -11.25
C VAL A 153 -40.75 6.41 -11.72
N PRO A 154 -41.30 7.48 -11.10
CA PRO A 154 -42.53 8.11 -11.58
C PRO A 154 -42.25 9.15 -12.68
N GLU A 155 -43.02 9.07 -13.77
CA GLU A 155 -43.13 10.11 -14.81
C GLU A 155 -44.27 11.08 -14.49
N GLY A 156 -44.06 12.37 -14.79
CA GLY A 156 -45.12 13.33 -15.08
C GLY A 156 -44.93 14.72 -14.48
N LEU A 157 -44.72 15.73 -15.35
CA LEU A 157 -45.52 16.98 -15.52
C LEU A 157 -44.79 18.02 -16.42
N PRO A 158 -45.49 19.00 -17.03
CA PRO A 158 -45.62 19.09 -18.48
C PRO A 158 -44.81 20.24 -19.13
N GLY A 159 -44.87 20.26 -20.47
CA GLY A 159 -43.98 21.03 -21.34
C GLY A 159 -44.23 22.54 -21.44
N ASN A 160 -43.35 23.18 -22.20
CA ASN A 160 -43.65 24.44 -22.87
C ASN A 160 -42.94 24.53 -24.22
N THR A 161 -43.66 25.08 -25.19
CA THR A 161 -43.39 25.05 -26.63
C THR A 161 -42.70 26.33 -27.13
N GLY A 162 -41.52 26.17 -27.75
CA GLY A 162 -40.94 26.96 -28.86
C GLY A 162 -40.59 28.46 -28.67
N PRO A 163 -39.96 29.13 -29.68
CA PRO A 163 -39.32 28.60 -30.90
C PRO A 163 -37.90 29.16 -31.20
N GLY A 164 -37.12 28.40 -31.97
CA GLY A 164 -36.34 28.89 -33.13
C GLY A 164 -35.02 29.69 -32.94
N PRO A 165 -34.14 29.69 -33.95
CA PRO A 165 -32.69 29.83 -33.79
C PRO A 165 -32.16 31.25 -34.08
N GLY A 166 -31.06 31.62 -33.43
CA GLY A 166 -30.32 32.86 -33.67
C GLY A 166 -28.82 32.63 -33.67
N SER A 167 -28.18 32.98 -34.79
CA SER A 167 -26.75 32.88 -35.04
C SER A 167 -25.93 33.93 -34.29
N GLY A 168 -24.67 33.59 -33.99
CA GLY A 168 -23.57 34.54 -33.97
C GLY A 168 -22.86 34.70 -32.62
N GLY A 169 -21.53 34.65 -32.65
CA GLY A 169 -20.69 35.24 -31.59
C GLY A 169 -19.60 34.33 -31.05
N THR A 170 -18.42 34.47 -31.64
CA THR A 170 -17.09 34.15 -31.11
C THR A 170 -16.92 34.37 -29.59
N GLY A 171 -16.28 33.43 -28.90
CA GLY A 171 -15.86 33.64 -27.51
C GLY A 171 -15.16 32.46 -26.83
N SER A 172 -13.82 32.53 -26.83
CA SER A 172 -12.88 32.00 -25.82
C SER A 172 -12.87 30.50 -25.46
N ALA A 173 -11.75 29.86 -25.79
CA ALA A 173 -11.26 28.67 -25.10
C ALA A 173 -11.26 28.86 -23.58
N GLY A 174 -11.81 27.91 -22.83
CA GLY A 174 -11.65 27.80 -21.38
C GLY A 174 -10.44 26.91 -21.04
N PRO A 175 -9.66 27.21 -19.99
CA PRO A 175 -8.58 26.33 -19.56
C PRO A 175 -9.12 25.21 -18.66
N GLY A 176 -8.58 24.00 -18.85
CA GLY A 176 -8.68 22.92 -17.86
C GLY A 176 -9.46 21.68 -18.27
N SER A 177 -9.21 21.11 -19.45
CA SER A 177 -9.51 19.69 -19.64
C SER A 177 -8.54 18.89 -18.76
N SER A 178 -9.03 18.29 -17.67
CA SER A 178 -8.28 17.25 -16.97
C SER A 178 -8.08 16.09 -17.94
N SER A 179 -6.91 16.01 -18.58
CA SER A 179 -6.53 14.83 -19.35
C SER A 179 -6.56 13.62 -18.42
N ALA A 180 -7.18 12.53 -18.86
CA ALA A 180 -7.23 11.31 -18.08
C ALA A 180 -5.80 10.90 -17.68
N PRO A 181 -5.56 10.38 -16.46
CA PRO A 181 -4.22 10.07 -16.00
C PRO A 181 -3.52 9.09 -16.97
N ALA A 182 -2.23 9.31 -17.18
CA ALA A 182 -1.35 8.58 -18.10
C ALA A 182 -0.93 7.22 -17.51
N ALA A 183 0.18 6.63 -17.96
CA ALA A 183 0.69 5.33 -17.52
C ALA A 183 -0.34 4.20 -17.73
N ARG A 184 -0.94 4.12 -18.92
CA ARG A 184 -2.03 3.19 -19.24
C ARG A 184 -1.51 1.89 -19.85
N ALA A 185 -0.78 1.14 -19.07
CA ALA A 185 -0.28 -0.16 -19.52
C ALA A 185 -1.40 -1.17 -19.76
N THR A 186 -1.28 -1.95 -20.83
CA THR A 186 -2.18 -3.07 -21.17
C THR A 186 -1.53 -4.44 -21.04
N ARG A 187 -0.20 -4.48 -20.89
CA ARG A 187 0.56 -5.72 -20.67
C ARG A 187 1.73 -5.51 -19.71
N SER A 188 2.20 -6.61 -19.14
CA SER A 188 3.39 -6.69 -18.31
C SER A 188 4.47 -7.55 -18.97
N VAL A 189 5.74 -7.29 -18.65
CA VAL A 189 6.91 -8.06 -19.09
C VAL A 189 7.87 -8.21 -17.91
N PRO A 190 8.10 -9.43 -17.40
CA PRO A 190 9.16 -9.67 -16.43
C PRO A 190 10.51 -9.53 -17.13
N LEU A 191 11.38 -8.65 -16.62
CA LEU A 191 12.70 -8.35 -17.18
C LEU A 191 13.76 -9.35 -16.71
N GLY A 192 13.70 -9.74 -15.44
CA GLY A 192 14.53 -10.78 -14.84
C GLY A 192 14.57 -10.69 -13.32
N ALA A 193 15.05 -11.75 -12.67
CA ALA A 193 15.12 -11.85 -11.22
C ALA A 193 16.26 -10.98 -10.68
N VAL A 194 15.92 -10.07 -9.76
CA VAL A 194 16.90 -9.19 -9.12
C VAL A 194 17.74 -9.99 -8.12
N PRO A 195 19.08 -9.99 -8.24
CA PRO A 195 19.93 -10.79 -7.38
C PRO A 195 20.17 -10.11 -6.02
N ALA A 196 20.67 -10.90 -5.06
CA ALA A 196 21.32 -10.36 -3.88
C ALA A 196 22.45 -9.36 -4.27
N PRO A 197 22.69 -8.31 -3.48
CA PRO A 197 22.17 -8.07 -2.12
C PRO A 197 20.79 -7.40 -2.06
N VAL A 198 20.06 -7.23 -3.17
CA VAL A 198 18.67 -6.74 -3.10
C VAL A 198 17.76 -7.89 -2.69
N THR A 199 17.26 -7.83 -1.46
CA THR A 199 16.44 -8.89 -0.85
C THR A 199 15.13 -8.37 -0.29
N GLU A 200 15.05 -7.08 -0.02
CA GLU A 200 13.92 -6.39 0.63
C GLU A 200 13.64 -5.08 -0.13
N ALA A 201 13.49 -5.15 -1.45
CA ALA A 201 13.30 -3.97 -2.28
C ALA A 201 12.07 -3.17 -1.84
N SER A 202 12.25 -1.90 -1.47
CA SER A 202 11.18 -1.06 -0.90
C SER A 202 10.85 0.17 -1.78
N GLY A 203 11.84 0.77 -2.45
CA GLY A 203 11.62 1.88 -3.38
C GLY A 203 12.09 1.60 -4.82
N LEU A 204 11.50 2.30 -5.80
CA LEU A 204 12.00 2.34 -7.18
C LEU A 204 12.04 3.76 -7.75
N ALA A 205 13.04 4.04 -8.59
CA ALA A 205 13.06 5.25 -9.41
C ALA A 205 13.62 4.96 -10.81
N ALA A 206 12.83 5.18 -11.86
CA ALA A 206 13.30 5.00 -13.23
C ALA A 206 14.28 6.13 -13.62
N SER A 207 15.44 5.74 -14.15
CA SER A 207 16.47 6.69 -14.55
C SER A 207 16.12 7.42 -15.84
N ARG A 208 16.42 8.72 -15.90
CA ARG A 208 16.50 9.48 -17.16
C ARG A 208 17.93 9.66 -17.64
N SER A 209 18.87 9.81 -16.71
CA SER A 209 20.30 10.03 -17.02
C SER A 209 20.98 8.77 -17.57
N ASN A 210 20.44 7.59 -17.23
CA ASN A 210 20.95 6.28 -17.62
C ASN A 210 19.81 5.45 -18.25
N PRO A 211 19.55 5.60 -19.56
CA PRO A 211 18.43 4.92 -20.23
C PRO A 211 18.42 3.41 -20.01
N GLY A 212 17.24 2.87 -19.70
CA GLY A 212 17.06 1.44 -19.42
C GLY A 212 17.46 1.00 -18.01
N THR A 213 17.77 1.95 -17.12
CA THR A 213 18.11 1.70 -15.72
C THR A 213 16.96 2.05 -14.78
N VAL A 214 16.75 1.24 -13.75
CA VAL A 214 15.85 1.54 -12.63
C VAL A 214 16.63 1.41 -11.33
N TRP A 215 16.57 2.43 -10.48
CA TRP A 215 17.21 2.41 -9.17
C TRP A 215 16.29 1.78 -8.13
N THR A 216 16.86 1.08 -7.15
CA THR A 216 16.16 0.54 -5.97
C THR A 216 17.04 0.61 -4.72
N HIS A 217 16.47 0.33 -3.55
CA HIS A 217 17.18 0.07 -2.31
C HIS A 217 16.46 -1.03 -1.52
N ASN A 218 17.17 -1.65 -0.58
CA ASN A 218 16.52 -2.47 0.44
C ASN A 218 15.83 -1.57 1.49
N ASP A 219 14.84 -2.13 2.18
CA ASP A 219 14.26 -1.56 3.39
C ASP A 219 15.29 -1.49 4.55
N SER A 220 15.01 -1.99 5.74
CA SER A 220 15.70 -1.54 6.95
C SER A 220 16.96 -2.33 7.29
N GLY A 221 17.90 -1.70 8.02
CA GLY A 221 19.06 -2.37 8.60
C GLY A 221 20.18 -2.81 7.64
N GLY A 222 19.98 -2.60 6.33
CA GLY A 222 20.98 -2.87 5.28
C GLY A 222 22.02 -1.77 5.09
N ALA A 223 22.76 -1.88 3.98
CA ALA A 223 23.65 -0.81 3.54
C ALA A 223 22.87 0.44 3.10
N ALA A 224 23.41 1.63 3.35
CA ALA A 224 22.88 2.88 2.80
C ALA A 224 23.30 3.03 1.33
N SER A 225 22.75 2.18 0.47
CA SER A 225 23.13 2.03 -0.94
C SER A 225 21.91 2.01 -1.85
N LEU A 226 22.05 2.61 -3.02
CA LEU A 226 21.11 2.49 -4.13
C LEU A 226 21.70 1.55 -5.19
N TYR A 227 20.88 0.66 -5.73
CA TYR A 227 21.28 -0.32 -6.74
C TYR A 227 20.63 0.04 -8.07
N ALA A 228 21.46 0.28 -9.10
CA ALA A 228 21.00 0.46 -10.47
C ALA A 228 20.76 -0.93 -11.07
N LEU A 229 19.52 -1.21 -11.46
CA LEU A 229 19.10 -2.40 -12.17
C LEU A 229 19.03 -2.09 -13.67
N ASP A 230 19.62 -2.94 -14.50
CA ASP A 230 19.47 -2.85 -15.95
C ASP A 230 18.16 -3.48 -16.44
N SER A 231 17.95 -3.48 -17.77
CA SER A 231 16.76 -4.03 -18.42
C SER A 231 16.62 -5.56 -18.30
N THR A 232 17.55 -6.25 -17.63
CA THR A 232 17.49 -7.69 -17.30
C THR A 232 17.24 -7.94 -15.81
N GLY A 233 17.09 -6.87 -15.00
CA GLY A 233 17.00 -6.96 -13.55
C GLY A 233 18.37 -7.18 -12.86
N SER A 234 19.47 -7.17 -13.61
CA SER A 234 20.82 -7.35 -13.06
C SER A 234 21.36 -6.05 -12.45
N ILE A 235 22.18 -6.15 -11.40
CA ILE A 235 22.82 -4.97 -10.80
C ILE A 235 23.90 -4.42 -11.73
N ARG A 236 23.60 -3.29 -12.36
CA ARG A 236 24.49 -2.55 -13.25
C ARG A 236 25.55 -1.77 -12.49
N ALA A 237 25.17 -1.16 -11.37
CA ALA A 237 26.05 -0.39 -10.50
C ALA A 237 25.46 -0.27 -9.08
N THR A 238 26.32 -0.02 -8.10
CA THR A 238 25.93 0.28 -6.72
C THR A 238 26.40 1.67 -6.33
N LEU A 239 25.50 2.53 -5.88
CA LEU A 239 25.79 3.88 -5.40
C LEU A 239 25.71 3.91 -3.87
N ASN A 240 26.84 4.08 -3.20
CA ASN A 240 26.89 4.14 -1.73
C ASN A 240 26.70 5.59 -1.26
N LEU A 241 25.68 5.86 -0.44
CA LEU A 241 25.41 7.20 0.09
C LEU A 241 26.27 7.45 1.33
N THR A 242 27.43 8.06 1.11
CA THR A 242 28.41 8.31 2.17
C THR A 242 27.81 9.19 3.28
N GLY A 243 27.89 8.71 4.52
CA GLY A 243 27.36 9.41 5.71
C GLY A 243 25.86 9.22 5.94
N ALA A 244 25.14 8.55 5.04
CA ALA A 244 23.76 8.16 5.27
C ALA A 244 23.67 6.89 6.13
N THR A 245 22.51 6.68 6.74
CA THR A 245 22.18 5.45 7.48
C THR A 245 20.82 4.97 7.02
N ASN A 246 20.75 3.67 6.73
CA ASN A 246 19.50 3.00 6.42
C ASN A 246 18.87 2.48 7.72
N ARG A 247 17.99 3.31 8.31
CA ARG A 247 17.28 2.96 9.53
C ARG A 247 15.94 2.27 9.23
N ASP A 248 15.12 2.89 8.38
CA ASP A 248 13.79 2.44 7.96
C ASP A 248 13.49 3.09 6.59
N TRP A 249 14.20 2.65 5.55
CA TRP A 249 14.09 3.25 4.21
C TRP A 249 12.96 2.62 3.43
N GLU A 250 11.90 3.36 3.17
CA GLU A 250 10.72 2.77 2.55
C GLU A 250 10.62 3.06 1.06
N ASP A 251 10.81 4.30 0.61
CA ASP A 251 10.62 4.63 -0.81
C ASP A 251 11.67 5.59 -1.34
N MET A 252 11.80 5.62 -2.67
CA MET A 252 12.70 6.51 -3.37
C MET A 252 12.05 7.15 -4.59
N ALA A 253 12.54 8.31 -4.98
CA ALA A 253 12.04 9.03 -6.14
C ALA A 253 13.17 9.70 -6.92
N ARG A 254 12.91 9.98 -8.20
CA ARG A 254 13.76 10.83 -9.03
C ARG A 254 13.15 12.21 -9.13
N GLY A 255 13.93 13.24 -8.81
CA GLY A 255 13.46 14.63 -8.84
C GLY A 255 14.51 15.59 -9.38
N PRO A 256 14.14 16.87 -9.54
CA PRO A 256 15.06 17.91 -9.98
C PRO A 256 16.19 18.09 -8.98
N GLY A 257 17.39 18.40 -9.50
CA GLY A 257 18.51 18.87 -8.70
C GLY A 257 18.40 20.34 -8.29
N PRO A 258 19.27 20.80 -7.38
CA PRO A 258 19.40 22.22 -7.06
C PRO A 258 19.63 23.06 -8.32
N ALA A 259 19.02 24.25 -8.38
CA ALA A 259 19.19 25.23 -9.46
C ALA A 259 18.92 24.70 -10.89
N GLY A 260 18.04 23.69 -11.05
CA GLY A 260 17.72 23.12 -12.36
C GLY A 260 18.86 22.30 -12.98
N GLY A 261 19.79 21.81 -12.14
CA GLY A 261 20.86 20.91 -12.54
C GLY A 261 20.37 19.51 -12.97
N PRO A 262 21.26 18.51 -13.06
CA PRO A 262 20.89 17.14 -13.42
C PRO A 262 19.82 16.57 -12.48
N ASP A 263 19.23 15.44 -12.85
CA ASP A 263 18.31 14.72 -11.98
C ASP A 263 19.02 14.18 -10.73
N TRP A 264 18.29 14.13 -9.63
CA TRP A 264 18.74 13.63 -8.34
C TRP A 264 17.87 12.47 -7.90
N LEU A 265 18.49 11.56 -7.16
CA LEU A 265 17.81 10.46 -6.48
C LEU A 265 17.55 10.88 -5.03
N TYR A 266 16.33 10.61 -4.57
CA TYR A 266 15.85 10.90 -3.22
C TYR A 266 15.48 9.59 -2.55
N ALA A 267 15.95 9.35 -1.33
CA ALA A 267 15.65 8.13 -0.56
C ALA A 267 15.05 8.52 0.79
N GLY A 268 13.89 7.94 1.12
CA GLY A 268 13.11 8.25 2.30
C GLY A 268 13.39 7.28 3.45
N ASP A 269 14.07 7.76 4.50
CA ASP A 269 14.09 7.13 5.82
C ASP A 269 12.84 7.59 6.60
N ILE A 270 11.70 7.05 6.16
CA ILE A 270 10.34 7.52 6.49
C ILE A 270 9.47 6.49 7.21
N GLY A 271 9.92 5.24 7.29
CA GLY A 271 9.29 4.17 8.04
C GLY A 271 9.29 4.45 9.54
N ASP A 272 8.20 4.03 10.20
CA ASP A 272 8.05 4.10 11.64
C ASP A 272 6.90 3.19 12.11
N ASN A 273 7.06 1.88 11.99
CA ASN A 273 6.04 0.89 12.37
C ASN A 273 5.43 1.12 13.77
N GLY A 274 6.19 1.72 14.69
CA GLY A 274 5.76 2.04 16.05
C GLY A 274 5.18 3.45 16.26
N ALA A 275 5.14 4.29 15.24
CA ALA A 275 4.74 5.71 15.29
C ALA A 275 5.41 6.44 16.47
N SER A 276 6.74 6.32 16.57
CA SER A 276 7.56 6.72 17.71
C SER A 276 8.68 7.71 17.36
N ARG A 277 9.00 7.89 16.08
CA ARG A 277 10.07 8.76 15.59
C ARG A 277 9.62 10.22 15.65
N ALA A 278 10.37 11.02 16.40
CA ALA A 278 10.12 12.46 16.48
C ALA A 278 10.29 13.17 15.12
N SER A 279 11.13 12.62 14.23
CA SER A 279 11.33 13.10 12.87
C SER A 279 11.70 11.95 11.92
N ILE A 280 11.32 12.09 10.66
CA ILE A 280 11.78 11.27 9.54
C ILE A 280 12.85 12.03 8.76
N ARG A 281 13.50 11.37 7.79
CA ARG A 281 14.55 12.00 6.99
C ARG A 281 14.43 11.62 5.53
N VAL A 282 14.71 12.56 4.64
CA VAL A 282 14.92 12.29 3.22
C VAL A 282 16.35 12.63 2.86
N TYR A 283 17.05 11.67 2.26
CA TYR A 283 18.37 11.87 1.67
C TYR A 283 18.22 12.23 0.19
N ARG A 284 19.18 12.96 -0.37
CA ARG A 284 19.30 13.15 -1.80
C ARG A 284 20.74 13.13 -2.27
N VAL A 285 20.95 12.67 -3.49
CA VAL A 285 22.27 12.64 -4.15
C VAL A 285 22.09 12.86 -5.65
N ALA A 286 23.06 13.51 -6.29
CA ALA A 286 23.06 13.63 -7.75
C ALA A 286 23.08 12.23 -8.40
N GLU A 287 22.25 12.02 -9.41
CA GLU A 287 22.29 10.78 -10.17
C GLU A 287 23.61 10.69 -10.95
N PRO A 288 24.42 9.63 -10.78
CA PRO A 288 25.69 9.50 -11.49
C PRO A 288 25.48 9.07 -12.95
N ASP A 289 26.38 9.49 -13.83
CA ASP A 289 26.55 8.89 -15.16
C ASP A 289 27.24 7.53 -15.03
N LEU A 290 26.59 6.48 -15.54
CA LEU A 290 27.08 5.11 -15.48
C LEU A 290 27.89 4.68 -16.73
N SER A 291 28.01 5.53 -17.76
CA SER A 291 28.64 5.18 -19.04
C SER A 291 30.08 4.62 -18.91
N GLY A 292 30.85 5.13 -17.96
CA GLY A 292 32.21 4.69 -17.65
C GLY A 292 32.35 3.68 -16.50
N VAL A 293 31.25 3.31 -15.84
CA VAL A 293 31.27 2.39 -14.68
C VAL A 293 31.24 0.94 -15.18
N PRO A 294 32.17 0.05 -14.78
CA PRO A 294 32.07 -1.37 -15.13
C PRO A 294 30.77 -2.02 -14.65
N ALA A 295 30.30 -3.08 -15.31
CA ALA A 295 29.13 -3.83 -14.87
C ALA A 295 29.33 -4.36 -13.43
N GLY A 296 28.35 -4.14 -12.56
CA GLY A 296 28.45 -4.49 -11.13
C GLY A 296 29.40 -3.60 -10.33
N GLY A 297 29.92 -2.51 -10.92
CA GLY A 297 30.85 -1.59 -10.27
C GLY A 297 30.21 -0.75 -9.16
N ALA A 298 31.03 -0.29 -8.22
CA ALA A 298 30.63 0.66 -7.20
C ALA A 298 30.90 2.10 -7.65
N VAL A 299 29.98 3.01 -7.33
CA VAL A 299 30.07 4.45 -7.54
C VAL A 299 30.12 5.12 -6.18
N ALA A 300 31.14 5.96 -5.95
CA ALA A 300 31.17 6.81 -4.78
C ALA A 300 30.11 7.91 -4.93
N SER A 301 29.31 8.15 -3.89
CA SER A 301 28.41 9.30 -3.91
C SER A 301 29.20 10.60 -4.02
N GLY A 302 28.64 11.56 -4.77
CA GLY A 302 28.92 12.97 -4.51
C GLY A 302 28.45 13.39 -3.11
N ALA A 303 28.37 14.69 -2.86
CA ALA A 303 27.84 15.20 -1.60
C ALA A 303 26.38 14.73 -1.40
N VAL A 304 26.14 13.96 -0.33
CA VAL A 304 24.79 13.52 0.06
C VAL A 304 24.15 14.62 0.91
N GLY A 305 23.02 15.15 0.45
CA GLY A 305 22.19 16.06 1.22
C GLY A 305 21.17 15.28 2.04
N SER A 306 20.73 15.85 3.16
CA SER A 306 19.60 15.32 3.92
C SER A 306 18.70 16.45 4.42
N VAL A 307 17.43 16.14 4.66
CA VAL A 307 16.52 17.03 5.38
C VAL A 307 15.75 16.23 6.43
N ASN A 308 15.61 16.78 7.64
CA ASN A 308 14.75 16.21 8.67
C ASN A 308 13.33 16.77 8.51
N LEU A 309 12.32 15.90 8.58
CA LEU A 309 10.92 16.27 8.45
C LEU A 309 10.14 15.85 9.71
N THR A 310 9.16 16.66 10.11
CA THR A 310 8.27 16.37 11.25
C THR A 310 6.83 16.44 10.81
N TYR A 311 6.01 15.51 11.27
CA TYR A 311 4.57 15.55 11.06
C TYR A 311 3.92 16.58 11.99
N PRO A 312 2.96 17.38 11.52
CA PRO A 312 2.32 18.42 12.34
C PRO A 312 1.43 17.85 13.46
N ASP A 313 1.06 16.57 13.38
CA ASP A 313 0.06 15.94 14.21
C ASP A 313 0.49 14.58 14.76
N GLY A 314 1.81 14.45 15.01
CA GLY A 314 2.43 13.30 15.66
C GLY A 314 3.06 12.32 14.69
N ALA A 315 3.97 11.48 15.20
CA ALA A 315 4.72 10.49 14.44
C ALA A 315 3.80 9.52 13.68
N ARG A 316 4.21 9.12 12.48
CA ARG A 316 3.47 8.26 11.55
C ARG A 316 4.40 7.31 10.82
N ASP A 317 3.86 6.15 10.49
CA ASP A 317 4.45 5.16 9.60
C ASP A 317 4.11 5.51 8.14
N ALA A 318 5.12 5.79 7.32
CA ALA A 318 4.94 6.20 5.94
C ALA A 318 5.89 5.46 5.00
N GLU A 319 5.39 5.17 3.81
CA GLU A 319 6.02 4.20 2.90
C GLU A 319 6.09 4.72 1.47
N ALA A 320 5.70 5.96 1.23
CA ALA A 320 5.65 6.50 -0.12
C ALA A 320 6.21 7.90 -0.15
N LEU A 321 7.14 8.11 -1.07
CA LEU A 321 7.86 9.36 -1.28
C LEU A 321 7.69 9.78 -2.73
N ILE A 322 7.12 10.96 -2.95
CA ILE A 322 7.08 11.58 -4.29
C ILE A 322 7.89 12.86 -4.26
N VAL A 323 8.64 13.11 -5.32
CA VAL A 323 9.24 14.42 -5.59
C VAL A 323 8.53 15.03 -6.80
N ASP A 324 7.90 16.18 -6.61
CA ASP A 324 7.24 16.87 -7.72
C ASP A 324 8.31 17.38 -8.72
N PRO A 325 8.27 16.91 -9.98
CA PRO A 325 9.29 17.25 -10.96
C PRO A 325 9.31 18.74 -11.32
N GLN A 326 8.23 19.48 -11.06
CA GLN A 326 8.10 20.89 -11.42
C GLN A 326 8.49 21.83 -10.27
N SER A 327 8.11 21.48 -9.04
CA SER A 327 8.28 22.36 -7.87
C SER A 327 9.41 21.92 -6.94
N ALA A 328 9.90 20.69 -7.06
CA ALA A 328 10.76 20.03 -6.07
C ALA A 328 10.11 19.83 -4.69
N ASP A 329 8.79 20.02 -4.57
CA ASP A 329 8.04 19.67 -3.36
C ASP A 329 8.15 18.16 -3.08
N LEU A 330 8.37 17.80 -1.82
CA LEU A 330 8.31 16.42 -1.36
C LEU A 330 6.89 16.11 -0.90
N PHE A 331 6.36 14.94 -1.25
CA PHE A 331 5.11 14.42 -0.71
C PHE A 331 5.37 13.09 -0.02
N ILE A 332 4.75 12.92 1.15
CA ILE A 332 4.86 11.70 1.96
C ILE A 332 3.45 11.14 2.14
N ILE A 333 3.27 9.84 1.92
CA ILE A 333 2.00 9.15 2.09
C ILE A 333 2.13 8.06 3.15
N THR A 334 1.22 8.06 4.13
CA THR A 334 1.25 7.12 5.26
C THR A 334 0.66 5.76 4.93
N LYS A 335 1.05 4.72 5.67
CA LYS A 335 0.65 3.33 5.40
C LYS A 335 -0.58 2.87 6.17
N ARG A 336 -0.60 3.13 7.49
CA ARG A 336 -1.37 2.31 8.45
C ARG A 336 -2.77 2.83 8.74
N GLU A 337 -3.04 4.09 8.43
CA GLU A 337 -4.34 4.69 8.68
C GLU A 337 -5.44 4.03 7.86
N ALA A 338 -6.68 4.09 8.36
CA ALA A 338 -7.84 3.63 7.62
C ALA A 338 -8.01 4.35 6.27
N ARG A 339 -7.50 5.58 6.20
CA ARG A 339 -7.35 6.38 5.00
C ARG A 339 -5.95 6.99 5.01
N SER A 340 -5.11 6.61 4.07
CA SER A 340 -3.71 7.06 4.00
C SER A 340 -3.65 8.58 3.91
N ARG A 341 -2.72 9.18 4.65
CA ARG A 341 -2.60 10.63 4.78
C ARG A 341 -1.50 11.16 3.89
N VAL A 342 -1.76 12.30 3.27
CA VAL A 342 -0.82 12.98 2.38
C VAL A 342 -0.26 14.20 3.08
N TYR A 343 1.06 14.28 3.13
CA TYR A 343 1.81 15.42 3.66
C TYR A 343 2.72 16.00 2.59
N ARG A 344 3.10 17.27 2.76
CA ARG A 344 4.02 17.97 1.86
C ARG A 344 5.09 18.74 2.62
N ALA A 345 6.33 18.68 2.13
CA ALA A 345 7.36 19.69 2.39
C ALA A 345 7.58 20.50 1.11
N ARG A 346 7.47 21.83 1.20
CA ARG A 346 7.62 22.70 0.02
C ARG A 346 9.09 22.92 -0.28
N ALA A 347 9.56 22.44 -1.43
CA ALA A 347 10.93 22.50 -1.93
C ALA A 347 11.99 22.68 -0.82
N PRO A 348 12.09 21.73 0.13
CA PRO A 348 12.85 21.98 1.34
C PRO A 348 14.33 22.14 1.05
N SER A 349 15.00 22.95 1.85
CA SER A 349 16.46 23.00 1.84
C SER A 349 17.01 21.71 2.46
N PHE A 350 17.98 21.08 1.80
CA PHE A 350 18.67 19.91 2.34
C PHE A 350 19.90 20.40 3.10
N GLY A 351 19.79 20.36 4.43
CA GLY A 351 20.76 20.86 5.41
C GLY A 351 20.42 20.37 6.81
N SER A 352 20.92 21.05 7.85
CA SER A 352 20.71 20.65 9.25
C SER A 352 19.35 21.04 9.83
N GLU A 353 18.53 21.78 9.08
CA GLU A 353 17.23 22.25 9.53
C GLU A 353 16.17 21.14 9.54
N THR A 354 15.21 21.28 10.46
CA THR A 354 14.03 20.42 10.51
C THR A 354 12.83 21.18 9.95
N VAL A 355 12.17 20.60 8.95
CA VAL A 355 10.98 21.18 8.30
C VAL A 355 9.73 20.48 8.84
N THR A 356 8.71 21.25 9.20
CA THR A 356 7.39 20.71 9.54
C THR A 356 6.56 20.54 8.28
N LEU A 357 6.00 19.35 8.12
CA LEU A 357 5.16 18.98 6.99
C LEU A 357 3.80 19.68 7.05
N GLU A 358 3.24 19.96 5.88
CA GLU A 358 1.87 20.43 5.69
C GLU A 358 0.95 19.24 5.42
N PHE A 359 -0.09 19.05 6.22
CA PHE A 359 -1.12 18.04 5.94
C PHE A 359 -2.04 18.51 4.80
N LEU A 360 -2.17 17.69 3.75
CA LEU A 360 -2.95 18.03 2.56
C LEU A 360 -4.31 17.32 2.48
N GLY A 361 -4.47 16.21 3.21
CA GLY A 361 -5.70 15.42 3.20
C GLY A 361 -5.44 13.92 3.24
N GLU A 362 -6.47 13.17 2.84
CA GLU A 362 -6.51 11.71 2.94
C GLU A 362 -6.95 11.09 1.61
N LEU A 363 -6.26 10.04 1.20
CA LEU A 363 -6.63 9.19 0.08
C LEU A 363 -7.72 8.20 0.50
N ASP A 364 -8.53 7.73 -0.45
CA ASP A 364 -9.48 6.64 -0.20
C ASP A 364 -8.82 5.26 -0.37
N ASN A 365 -7.66 5.09 0.26
CA ASN A 365 -6.89 3.86 0.27
C ASN A 365 -6.24 3.64 1.65
N THR A 366 -5.64 2.47 1.85
CA THR A 366 -4.88 2.11 3.05
C THR A 366 -3.79 1.13 2.64
N PHE A 367 -2.77 0.95 3.47
CA PHE A 367 -1.59 0.12 3.17
C PHE A 367 -0.90 0.55 1.87
N VAL A 368 -0.68 1.86 1.72
CA VAL A 368 0.20 2.40 0.68
C VAL A 368 1.62 1.90 0.94
N THR A 369 2.29 1.45 -0.12
CA THR A 369 3.65 0.88 -0.07
C THR A 369 4.65 1.61 -0.97
N ALA A 370 4.20 2.36 -1.97
CA ALA A 370 5.06 3.24 -2.77
C ALA A 370 4.23 4.25 -3.56
N ALA A 371 4.86 5.31 -4.03
CA ALA A 371 4.26 6.21 -5.01
C ALA A 371 5.31 6.92 -5.88
N ASP A 372 4.97 7.21 -7.13
CA ASP A 372 5.84 7.99 -8.02
C ASP A 372 5.04 8.92 -8.92
N ALA A 373 5.65 10.02 -9.36
CA ALA A 373 5.05 10.99 -10.25
C ALA A 373 5.67 10.95 -11.65
N CYS A 374 4.82 11.06 -12.66
CA CYS A 374 5.30 11.19 -14.02
C CYS A 374 6.05 12.51 -14.27
N PRO A 375 6.98 12.53 -15.24
CA PRO A 375 7.13 13.62 -16.21
C PRO A 375 6.89 15.06 -15.75
N ASP A 376 5.63 15.38 -15.97
CA ASP A 376 4.98 16.67 -15.93
C ASP A 376 4.29 16.95 -14.58
N GLY A 377 4.37 16.01 -13.63
CA GLY A 377 3.72 16.07 -12.33
C GLY A 377 2.20 15.93 -12.40
N ARG A 378 1.61 15.54 -13.53
CA ARG A 378 0.15 15.50 -13.73
C ARG A 378 -0.46 14.14 -13.44
N THR A 379 0.33 13.08 -13.51
CA THR A 379 -0.08 11.72 -13.13
C THR A 379 0.77 11.26 -11.95
N VAL A 380 0.11 10.77 -10.90
CA VAL A 380 0.74 10.16 -9.73
C VAL A 380 0.27 8.73 -9.62
N LEU A 381 1.22 7.79 -9.57
CA LEU A 381 0.99 6.39 -9.30
C LEU A 381 1.09 6.17 -7.80
N VAL A 382 0.09 5.53 -7.20
CA VAL A 382 0.09 5.16 -5.78
C VAL A 382 -0.19 3.68 -5.68
N ARG A 383 0.75 2.99 -5.04
CA ARG A 383 0.73 1.56 -4.86
C ARG A 383 0.26 1.18 -3.46
N SER A 384 -0.50 0.09 -3.40
CA SER A 384 -0.70 -0.72 -2.20
C SER A 384 -0.28 -2.16 -2.48
N TYR A 385 -0.26 -3.02 -1.46
CA TYR A 385 0.12 -4.43 -1.62
C TYR A 385 -0.54 -5.15 -2.80
N LEU A 386 -1.82 -4.87 -3.07
CA LEU A 386 -2.63 -5.63 -4.03
C LEU A 386 -3.02 -4.84 -5.28
N GLY A 387 -2.67 -3.56 -5.35
CA GLY A 387 -3.25 -2.68 -6.36
C GLY A 387 -2.38 -1.47 -6.65
N LEU A 388 -2.52 -0.98 -7.87
CA LEU A 388 -1.91 0.24 -8.34
C LEU A 388 -2.99 1.18 -8.86
N GLU A 389 -2.95 2.42 -8.42
CA GLU A 389 -3.88 3.47 -8.80
C GLU A 389 -3.15 4.65 -9.41
N ALA A 390 -3.76 5.27 -10.42
CA ALA A 390 -3.27 6.50 -11.01
C ALA A 390 -4.23 7.66 -10.74
N TYR A 391 -3.68 8.72 -10.17
CA TYR A 391 -4.32 9.98 -9.83
C TYR A 391 -3.94 11.03 -10.86
N GLY A 392 -4.87 11.92 -11.25
CA GLY A 392 -4.69 12.86 -12.36
C GLY A 392 -5.02 14.30 -11.98
N GLY A 393 -4.14 15.25 -12.31
CA GLY A 393 -4.32 16.66 -12.00
C GLY A 393 -3.40 17.58 -12.81
N SER A 394 -3.36 18.87 -12.47
CA SER A 394 -2.45 19.86 -13.07
C SER A 394 -1.08 19.96 -12.35
N SER A 395 -0.93 19.26 -11.23
CA SER A 395 0.24 19.17 -10.34
C SER A 395 0.08 17.95 -9.44
N VAL A 396 1.17 17.49 -8.81
CA VAL A 396 1.15 16.34 -7.87
C VAL A 396 0.12 16.56 -6.77
N ALA A 397 0.12 17.75 -6.16
CA ALA A 397 -0.83 18.11 -5.10
C ALA A 397 -2.29 18.02 -5.56
N SER A 398 -2.60 18.48 -6.78
CA SER A 398 -3.96 18.39 -7.32
C SER A 398 -4.35 16.98 -7.76
N ALA A 399 -3.40 16.19 -8.27
CA ALA A 399 -3.61 14.81 -8.64
C ALA A 399 -4.00 13.98 -7.40
N LEU A 400 -3.24 14.10 -6.30
CA LEU A 400 -3.54 13.40 -5.04
C LEU A 400 -4.87 13.81 -4.37
N ARG A 401 -5.59 14.80 -4.92
CA ARG A 401 -6.96 15.17 -4.51
C ARG A 401 -8.04 14.69 -5.49
N SER A 402 -7.66 14.10 -6.61
CA SER A 402 -8.58 13.58 -7.62
C SER A 402 -9.05 12.18 -7.25
N SER A 403 -10.10 11.72 -7.93
CA SER A 403 -10.43 10.29 -7.92
C SER A 403 -9.35 9.49 -8.66
N PRO A 404 -8.93 8.33 -8.14
CA PRO A 404 -8.01 7.45 -8.83
C PRO A 404 -8.68 6.68 -9.96
N SER A 405 -7.85 6.10 -10.82
CA SER A 405 -8.23 5.04 -11.75
C SER A 405 -7.25 3.87 -11.63
N PRO A 406 -7.71 2.61 -11.65
CA PRO A 406 -6.84 1.47 -11.47
C PRO A 406 -5.83 1.33 -12.62
N ARG A 407 -4.71 0.67 -12.31
CA ARG A 407 -3.67 0.28 -13.25
C ARG A 407 -3.42 -1.23 -13.16
N LEU A 408 -2.95 -1.78 -14.27
CA LEU A 408 -2.55 -3.18 -14.34
C LEU A 408 -1.43 -3.43 -13.34
N VAL A 409 -1.55 -4.47 -12.53
CA VAL A 409 -0.44 -4.93 -11.69
C VAL A 409 -0.55 -6.44 -11.60
N GLU A 410 0.58 -7.11 -11.77
CA GLU A 410 0.66 -8.54 -11.58
C GLU A 410 0.52 -8.89 -10.10
N ALA A 411 0.07 -10.12 -9.82
CA ALA A 411 0.07 -10.61 -8.45
C ALA A 411 1.52 -10.80 -7.98
N GLU A 412 1.94 -9.97 -7.04
CA GLU A 412 3.25 -10.02 -6.40
C GLU A 412 3.14 -10.62 -5.00
N PRO A 413 4.13 -11.42 -4.53
CA PRO A 413 4.11 -11.96 -3.18
C PRO A 413 3.96 -10.87 -2.10
N GLN A 414 4.65 -9.75 -2.31
CA GLN A 414 4.61 -8.60 -1.43
C GLN A 414 4.90 -7.34 -2.26
N GLY A 415 3.83 -6.73 -2.75
CA GLY A 415 3.91 -5.61 -3.68
C GLY A 415 4.36 -4.31 -3.03
N GLU A 416 5.66 -4.02 -3.05
CA GLU A 416 6.22 -2.83 -2.39
C GLU A 416 6.33 -1.65 -3.32
N THR A 417 6.89 -1.83 -4.52
CA THR A 417 7.45 -0.68 -5.24
C THR A 417 6.68 -0.28 -6.50
N VAL A 418 6.81 1.00 -6.90
CA VAL A 418 6.42 1.48 -8.23
C VAL A 418 7.35 2.60 -8.70
N ALA A 419 7.70 2.61 -9.99
CA ALA A 419 8.32 3.76 -10.65
C ALA A 419 7.65 4.06 -12.00
N ALA A 420 7.28 5.31 -12.24
CA ALA A 420 6.80 5.76 -13.53
C ALA A 420 7.93 5.65 -14.57
N ALA A 421 7.62 5.15 -15.77
CA ALA A 421 8.60 5.16 -16.85
C ALA A 421 8.94 6.62 -17.26
N PRO A 422 10.15 6.89 -17.80
CA PRO A 422 10.55 8.25 -18.20
C PRO A 422 9.63 8.93 -19.22
N ASP A 423 8.90 8.15 -20.02
CA ASP A 423 7.91 8.62 -20.98
C ASP A 423 6.48 8.70 -20.40
N CYS A 424 6.27 8.19 -19.18
CA CYS A 424 4.97 8.05 -18.52
C CYS A 424 3.94 7.21 -19.31
N GLU A 425 4.38 6.39 -20.28
CA GLU A 425 3.48 5.47 -20.99
C GLU A 425 3.25 4.18 -20.18
N GLY A 426 4.24 3.82 -19.35
CA GLY A 426 4.22 2.64 -18.49
C GLY A 426 4.88 2.89 -17.13
N TYR A 427 5.22 1.80 -16.45
CA TYR A 427 5.83 1.83 -15.11
C TYR A 427 6.57 0.51 -14.84
N TYR A 428 7.28 0.49 -13.72
CA TYR A 428 8.00 -0.66 -13.21
C TYR A 428 7.49 -1.01 -11.82
N THR A 429 7.50 -2.29 -11.48
CA THR A 429 7.27 -2.78 -10.12
C THR A 429 8.29 -3.86 -9.77
N LEU A 430 8.56 -3.99 -8.48
CA LEU A 430 9.42 -4.98 -7.89
C LEU A 430 8.83 -5.35 -6.51
N SER A 431 8.62 -6.64 -6.29
CA SER A 431 8.16 -7.18 -5.01
C SER A 431 9.29 -7.23 -3.99
N GLU A 432 8.95 -7.16 -2.71
CA GLU A 432 9.88 -7.57 -1.65
C GLU A 432 10.21 -9.07 -1.79
N GLY A 433 11.43 -9.43 -1.40
CA GLY A 433 11.88 -10.80 -1.30
C GLY A 433 13.09 -11.12 -2.16
N LEU A 434 13.64 -12.32 -1.93
CA LEU A 434 14.75 -12.83 -2.70
C LEU A 434 14.33 -13.15 -4.15
N SER A 435 15.19 -12.77 -5.10
CA SER A 435 15.08 -13.14 -6.51
C SER A 435 13.74 -12.76 -7.15
N GLN A 436 13.14 -11.65 -6.71
CA GLN A 436 11.90 -11.15 -7.30
C GLN A 436 12.15 -10.57 -8.69
N PRO A 437 11.22 -10.78 -9.65
CA PRO A 437 11.37 -10.21 -10.97
C PRO A 437 11.12 -8.70 -10.94
N LEU A 438 11.99 -7.92 -11.60
CA LEU A 438 11.62 -6.57 -12.01
C LEU A 438 10.61 -6.69 -13.15
N ILE A 439 9.42 -6.11 -12.98
CA ILE A 439 8.33 -6.17 -13.96
C ILE A 439 8.18 -4.80 -14.62
N ARG A 440 8.16 -4.77 -15.96
CA ARG A 440 7.85 -3.56 -16.75
C ARG A 440 6.46 -3.67 -17.33
N TYR A 441 5.67 -2.61 -17.18
CA TYR A 441 4.32 -2.48 -17.72
C TYR A 441 4.35 -1.54 -18.91
N LEU A 442 3.69 -1.94 -20.00
CA LEU A 442 3.74 -1.28 -21.31
C LEU A 442 2.32 -1.04 -21.84
N PRO A 443 2.10 0.04 -22.62
CA PRO A 443 0.82 0.33 -23.26
C PRO A 443 0.34 -0.77 -24.22
#